data_AF-A0A812RZ55-F1
#
_entry.id   AF-A0A812RZ55-F1
#
_cell.length_a   1.000
_cell.length_b   1.000
_cell.length_c   1.000
_cell.angle_alpha   90.00
_cell.angle_beta   90.00
_cell.angle_gamma   90.00
#
_symmetry.space_group_name_H-M   'P 1'
#
loop_
_entity.id
_entity.type
_entity.pdbx_description
1 polymer ?
#
loop_
_entity_poly.entity_id
_entity_poly.type
_entity_poly.pdbx_seq_one_letter_code
_entity_poly.pdbx_strand_id
1 'polypeptide(L)' 'MWACGTAGYKHEAFLRGAARVAKRTVEDFSSQHQSNFLWACARLNFKDDVQLLRCLADAAIRKMHEGSPQHLSNIAW' A
#
# COMPACT_ATOMS: atom_id res chain seq x y z
N MET A 1 -8.49 -1.06 -2.66
CA MET A 1 -7.26 -0.86 -3.44
C MET A 1 -6.95 -2.03 -4.36
N TRP A 2 -6.86 -3.26 -3.86
CA TRP A 2 -6.60 -4.46 -4.69
C TRP A 2 -7.50 -4.54 -5.92
N ALA A 3 -8.83 -4.50 -5.75
CA ALA A 3 -9.78 -4.54 -6.87
C ALA A 3 -9.53 -3.43 -7.91
N CYS A 4 -9.19 -2.22 -7.48
CA CYS A 4 -8.84 -1.12 -8.39
C CYS A 4 -7.57 -1.45 -9.19
N GLY A 5 -6.53 -1.98 -8.53
CA GLY A 5 -5.30 -2.41 -9.18
C GLY A 5 -5.54 -3.56 -10.17
N THR A 6 -6.31 -4.57 -9.79
CA THR A 6 -6.69 -5.71 -10.64
C THR A 6 -7.47 -5.25 -11.87
N ALA A 7 -8.43 -4.35 -11.70
CA ALA A 7 -9.24 -3.82 -12.79
C ALA A 7 -8.51 -2.75 -13.63
N GLY A 8 -7.32 -2.30 -13.22
CA GLY A 8 -6.65 -1.15 -13.84
C GLY A 8 -7.44 0.17 -13.71
N TYR A 9 -8.38 0.24 -12.77
CA TYR A 9 -9.29 1.37 -12.62
C TYR A 9 -8.64 2.46 -11.77
N LYS A 10 -8.18 3.53 -12.43
CA LYS A 10 -7.57 4.70 -11.80
C LYS A 10 -8.59 5.83 -11.63
N HIS A 11 -9.07 6.03 -10.40
CA HIS A 11 -9.91 7.17 -10.04
C HIS A 11 -9.20 8.06 -9.00
N GLU A 12 -8.61 9.16 -9.46
CA GLU A 12 -7.76 10.09 -8.69
C GLU A 12 -8.33 10.43 -7.30
N ALA A 13 -9.57 10.91 -7.23
CA ALA A 13 -10.17 11.36 -5.97
C ALA A 13 -10.35 10.21 -4.97
N PHE A 14 -10.68 9.02 -5.47
CA PHE A 14 -10.81 7.83 -4.62
C PHE A 14 -9.44 7.40 -4.09
N LEU A 15 -8.42 7.35 -4.94
CA LEU A 15 -7.07 6.95 -4.56
C LEU A 15 -6.46 7.94 -3.56
N ARG A 16 -6.66 9.24 -3.74
CA ARG A 16 -6.24 10.27 -2.77
C ARG A 16 -6.98 10.15 -1.44
N GLY A 17 -8.27 9.84 -1.47
CA GLY A 17 -9.06 9.53 -0.27
C GLY A 17 -8.53 8.31 0.48
N ALA A 18 -8.33 7.21 -0.24
CA ALA A 18 -7.76 5.98 0.30
C ALA A 18 -6.35 6.20 0.87
N ALA A 19 -5.50 6.97 0.19
CA ALA A 19 -4.16 7.33 0.67
C ALA A 19 -4.21 8.10 1.99
N ARG A 20 -5.15 9.05 2.12
CA ARG A 20 -5.34 9.83 3.36
C ARG A 20 -5.76 8.94 4.53
N VAL A 21 -6.68 8.00 4.30
CA VAL A 21 -7.12 7.05 5.33
C VAL A 21 -5.96 6.11 5.69
N ALA A 22 -5.31 5.53 4.69
CA ALA A 22 -4.19 4.61 4.88
C ALA A 22 -3.08 5.24 5.73
N LYS A 23 -2.68 6.50 5.46
CA LYS A 23 -1.68 7.20 6.29
C LYS A 23 -2.04 7.30 7.78
N ARG A 24 -3.32 7.27 8.14
CA ARG A 24 -3.80 7.35 9.53
C ARG A 24 -3.99 5.98 10.17
N THR A 25 -4.20 4.94 9.38
CA THR A 25 -4.58 3.60 9.84
C THR A 25 -3.58 2.51 9.42
N VAL A 26 -2.39 2.88 8.94
CA VAL A 26 -1.41 1.94 8.40
C VAL A 26 -0.90 0.96 9.46
N GLU A 27 -0.88 1.37 10.72
CA GLU A 27 -0.53 0.51 11.86
C GLU A 27 -1.54 -0.63 12.07
N ASP A 28 -2.78 -0.47 11.61
CA ASP A 28 -3.82 -1.51 11.73
C ASP A 28 -3.78 -2.50 10.56
N PHE A 29 -2.99 -2.22 9.52
CA PHE A 29 -2.92 -3.08 8.34
C PHE A 29 -2.11 -4.35 8.67
N SER A 30 -2.62 -5.51 8.26
CA SER A 30 -1.82 -6.72 8.17
C SER A 30 -0.76 -6.58 7.06
N SER A 31 0.28 -7.42 7.10
CA SER A 31 1.32 -7.44 6.06
C SER A 31 0.74 -7.68 4.66
N GLN A 32 -0.31 -8.50 4.56
CA GLN A 32 -1.04 -8.71 3.31
C GLN A 32 -1.79 -7.44 2.85
N HIS A 33 -2.44 -6.72 3.76
CA HIS A 33 -3.14 -5.47 3.42
C HIS A 33 -2.16 -4.39 2.95
N GLN A 34 -0.99 -4.25 3.60
CA GLN A 34 0.06 -3.32 3.16
C GLN A 34 0.58 -3.69 1.76
N SER A 35 0.91 -4.97 1.55
CA SER A 35 1.36 -5.50 0.26
C SER A 35 0.34 -5.24 -0.86
N ASN A 36 -0.93 -5.56 -0.63
CA ASN A 36 -2.00 -5.32 -1.61
C ASN A 36 -2.20 -3.83 -1.90
N PHE A 37 -2.00 -2.96 -0.90
CA PHE A 37 -2.11 -1.52 -1.09
C PHE A 37 -0.97 -0.99 -1.96
N LEU A 38 0.28 -1.34 -1.62
CA LEU A 38 1.47 -0.96 -2.39
C LEU A 38 1.42 -1.47 -3.82
N TRP A 39 1.07 -2.75 -4.01
CA TRP A 39 0.93 -3.34 -5.34
C TRP A 39 -0.11 -2.58 -6.18
N ALA A 40 -1.27 -2.23 -5.61
CA ALA A 40 -2.28 -1.47 -6.33
C ALA A 40 -1.81 -0.05 -6.68
N CYS A 41 -1.09 0.62 -5.77
CA CYS A 41 -0.48 1.92 -6.05
C CYS A 41 0.53 1.85 -7.20
N ALA A 42 1.42 0.86 -7.19
CA ALA A 42 2.37 0.62 -8.27
C ALA A 42 1.66 0.32 -9.61
N ARG A 43 0.70 -0.62 -9.59
CA ARG A 43 -0.05 -1.05 -10.79
C ARG A 43 -0.84 0.08 -11.45
N LEU A 44 -1.38 1.00 -10.66
CA LEU A 44 -2.13 2.17 -11.13
C LEU A 44 -1.24 3.40 -11.38
N ASN A 45 0.08 3.29 -11.23
CA ASN A 45 1.03 4.40 -11.31
C ASN A 45 0.58 5.58 -10.42
N PHE A 46 0.20 5.28 -9.18
CA PHE A 46 -0.16 6.23 -8.13
C PHE A 46 1.03 6.36 -7.16
N LYS A 47 2.01 7.17 -7.56
CA LYS A 47 3.30 7.33 -6.86
C LYS A 47 3.59 8.76 -6.39
N ASP A 48 2.69 9.69 -6.69
CA ASP A 48 2.88 11.11 -6.38
C ASP A 48 2.74 11.41 -4.89
N ASP A 49 2.11 10.52 -4.11
CA ASP A 49 2.00 10.64 -2.65
C ASP A 49 3.19 9.94 -1.96
N VAL A 50 4.35 10.59 -2.00
CA VAL A 50 5.59 10.09 -1.38
C VAL A 50 5.41 9.84 0.13
N GLN A 51 4.57 10.65 0.79
CA GLN A 51 4.28 10.49 2.21
C GLN A 51 3.55 9.16 2.48
N LEU A 52 2.60 8.78 1.64
CA LEU A 52 1.92 7.49 1.74
C LEU A 52 2.93 6.33 1.62
N LEU A 53 3.82 6.38 0.62
CA LEU A 53 4.82 5.34 0.41
C LEU A 53 5.75 5.20 1.63
N ARG A 54 6.18 6.34 2.21
CA ARG A 54 6.98 6.35 3.43
C ARG A 54 6.25 5.74 4.63
N CYS A 55 4.97 6.11 4.84
CA CYS A 55 4.17 5.53 5.93
C CYS A 55 4.01 4.01 5.79
N LEU A 56 3.78 3.52 4.57
CA LEU A 56 3.68 2.08 4.29
C LEU A 56 5.02 1.37 4.51
N ALA A 57 6.13 1.96 4.07
CA ALA A 57 7.46 1.40 4.29
C ALA A 57 7.83 1.35 5.78
N ASP A 58 7.60 2.43 6.53
CA ASP A 58 7.89 2.49 7.96
C ASP A 58 7.06 1.45 8.74
N ALA A 59 5.79 1.27 8.37
CA ALA A 59 4.93 0.25 8.97
C ALA A 59 5.37 -1.18 8.59
N ALA A 60 5.83 -1.39 7.37
CA ALA A 60 6.38 -2.67 6.92
C ALA A 60 7.66 -3.03 7.67
N ILE A 61 8.53 -2.05 7.96
CA ILE A 61 9.74 -2.24 8.77
C ILE A 61 9.38 -2.68 10.18
N ARG A 62 8.42 -2.01 10.83
CA ARG A 62 7.96 -2.37 12.18
C ARG A 62 7.43 -3.81 12.25
N LYS A 63 6.73 -4.24 11.20
CA LYS A 63 6.09 -5.57 11.09
C LYS A 63 6.91 -6.59 10.31
N MET A 64 8.18 -6.31 10.02
CA MET A 64 9.01 -7.14 9.14
C MET A 64 9.15 -8.58 9.67
N HIS A 65 9.16 -8.74 10.99
CA HIS A 65 9.23 -10.04 11.67
C HIS A 65 7.91 -10.83 11.64
N GLU A 66 6.78 -10.18 11.36
CA GLU A 66 5.45 -10.79 11.27
C GLU A 66 5.07 -11.12 9.81
N GLY A 67 5.77 -10.54 8.84
CA GLY A 67 5.51 -10.71 7.42
C GLY A 67 6.04 -12.04 6.88
N SER A 68 5.25 -12.72 6.05
CA SER A 68 5.78 -13.81 5.22
C SER A 68 6.79 -13.25 4.20
N PRO A 69 7.76 -14.06 3.74
CA PRO A 69 8.72 -13.65 2.72
C PRO A 69 8.05 -13.07 1.47
N GLN A 70 6.92 -13.66 1.06
CA GLN A 70 6.16 -13.20 -0.11
C GLN A 70 5.56 -11.80 0.08
N HIS A 71 5.07 -11.47 1.29
CA HIS A 71 4.56 -10.14 1.58
C HIS A 71 5.68 -9.10 1.54
N LEU A 72 6.86 -9.42 2.07
CA LEU A 72 8.02 -8.55 2.02
C LEU A 72 8.51 -8.33 0.58
N SER A 73 8.54 -9.39 -0.23
CA SER A 73 8.89 -9.28 -1.66
C SER A 73 7.94 -8.35 -2.42
N ASN A 74 6.63 -8.47 -2.19
CA ASN A 74 5.64 -7.62 -2.84
C ASN A 74 5.68 -6.15 -2.38
N ILE A 75 6.19 -5.88 -1.17
CA ILE A 75 6.39 -4.52 -0.66
C ILE A 75 7.62 -3.87 -1.33
N ALA A 76 8.65 -4.67 -1.60
CA ALA A 76 9.92 -4.21 -2.17
C ALA A 76 9.91 -4.05 -3.71
N TRP A 77 8.96 -4.69 -4.39
CA TRP A 77 8.83 -4.67 -5.85
C TRP A 77 8.10 -3.43 -6.36
#